data_AF-A0A9Q0YDN1-F1
#
_entry.id   AF-A0A9Q0YDN1-F1
#
_cell.length_a   1.000
_cell.length_b   1.000
_cell.length_c   1.000
_cell.angle_alpha   90.00
_cell.angle_beta   90.00
_cell.angle_gamma   90.00
#
_symmetry.space_group_name_H-M   'P 1'
#
loop_
_entity.id
_entity.type
_entity.pdbx_description
1 polymer ?
#
loop_
_entity_poly.entity_id
_entity_poly.type
_entity_poly.pdbx_seq_one_letter_code
_entity_poly.pdbx_strand_id
1 'polypeptide(L)'
;MGFPDPKLERAHRDGRAVEGRDRHILVKLPFFQDKVKVMKNARRLLEGENFYITDDLTKKDLSEKRRWRDQVSDLYRQGTRLHFSGGYWRDSTGKPFNFHHE
;
A
#
# COMPACT_ATOMS: atom_id res chain seq x y z
N MET A 1 -6.12 -19.96 14.26
CA MET A 1 -7.24 -19.93 13.28
C MET A 1 -6.72 -19.33 11.99
N GLY A 2 -6.87 -20.07 10.88
CA GLY A 2 -6.34 -19.69 9.57
C GLY A 2 -7.03 -18.48 8.97
N PHE A 3 -6.35 -17.82 8.03
CA PHE A 3 -6.91 -16.73 7.24
C PHE A 3 -7.94 -17.34 6.27
N PRO A 4 -9.23 -16.96 6.31
CA PRO A 4 -10.21 -17.49 5.36
C PRO A 4 -9.79 -17.11 3.93
N ASP A 5 -9.89 -18.06 3.00
CA ASP A 5 -9.48 -17.84 1.61
C ASP A 5 -10.27 -16.67 1.01
N PRO A 6 -9.60 -15.56 0.64
CA PRO A 6 -10.28 -14.42 0.05
C PRO A 6 -10.81 -14.81 -1.32
N LYS A 7 -12.06 -14.43 -1.63
CA LYS A 7 -12.62 -14.67 -2.96
C LYS A 7 -11.82 -13.86 -3.98
N LEU A 8 -11.22 -14.52 -4.97
CA LEU A 8 -10.52 -13.87 -6.07
C LEU A 8 -11.50 -13.59 -7.22
N GLU A 9 -11.58 -12.34 -7.69
CA GLU A 9 -12.34 -12.02 -8.90
C GLU A 9 -11.45 -12.15 -10.14
N ARG A 10 -10.26 -11.57 -10.09
CA ARG A 10 -9.32 -11.56 -11.22
C ARG A 10 -7.89 -11.40 -10.76
N ALA A 11 -6.96 -12.14 -11.38
CA ALA A 11 -5.53 -11.92 -11.27
C ALA A 11 -4.89 -11.98 -12.66
N HIS A 12 -4.00 -11.04 -12.99
CA HIS A 12 -3.28 -11.04 -14.25
C HIS A 12 -1.99 -10.22 -14.16
N ARG A 13 -1.03 -10.48 -15.07
CA ARG A 13 0.19 -9.66 -15.19
C ARG A 13 -0.15 -8.32 -15.84
N ASP A 14 0.47 -7.26 -15.35
CA ASP A 14 0.32 -5.89 -15.86
C ASP A 14 1.63 -5.35 -16.45
N GLY A 15 1.51 -4.46 -17.42
CA GLY A 15 2.62 -3.81 -18.11
C GLY A 15 3.28 -4.66 -19.21
N ARG A 16 4.25 -4.03 -19.88
CA ARG A 16 5.07 -4.67 -20.93
C ARG A 16 6.16 -5.54 -20.32
N ALA A 17 6.51 -6.63 -21.00
CA ALA A 17 7.65 -7.44 -20.61
C ALA A 17 8.94 -6.63 -20.81
N VAL A 18 9.80 -6.62 -19.81
CA VAL A 18 11.13 -6.01 -19.84
C VAL A 18 12.11 -7.07 -19.38
N GLU A 19 13.22 -7.24 -20.10
CA GLU A 19 14.24 -8.22 -19.76
C GLU A 19 14.79 -7.99 -18.34
N GLY A 20 14.98 -9.07 -17.58
CA GLY A 20 15.47 -9.01 -16.20
C GLY A 20 14.48 -8.44 -15.17
N ARG A 21 13.23 -8.14 -15.55
CA ARG A 21 12.21 -7.62 -14.62
C ARG A 21 10.89 -8.38 -14.72
N ASP A 22 10.50 -8.98 -13.61
CA ASP A 22 9.17 -9.55 -13.48
C ASP A 22 8.08 -8.47 -13.52
N ARG A 23 7.06 -8.73 -14.34
CA ARG A 23 5.87 -7.89 -14.41
C ARG A 23 5.05 -7.98 -13.13
N HIS A 24 4.43 -6.89 -12.72
CA HIS A 24 3.53 -6.91 -11.57
C HIS A 24 2.33 -7.82 -11.82
N ILE A 25 1.73 -8.35 -10.76
CA ILE A 25 0.44 -9.04 -10.80
C ILE A 25 -0.60 -8.09 -10.21
N LEU A 26 -1.61 -7.72 -10.99
CA LEU A 26 -2.78 -7.01 -10.49
C LEU A 26 -3.81 -8.02 -10.01
N VAL A 27 -4.25 -7.85 -8.76
CA VAL A 27 -5.22 -8.72 -8.09
C VAL A 27 -6.45 -7.89 -7.73
N LYS A 28 -7.61 -8.32 -8.24
CA LYS A 28 -8.91 -7.75 -7.89
C LYS A 28 -9.64 -8.69 -6.93
N LEU A 29 -9.93 -8.16 -5.75
CA LEU A 29 -10.80 -8.79 -4.76
C LEU A 29 -12.18 -8.11 -4.82
N PRO A 30 -13.29 -8.87 -4.82
CA PRO A 30 -14.63 -8.31 -4.90
C PRO A 30 -15.04 -7.58 -3.62
N PHE A 31 -14.40 -7.91 -2.48
CA PHE A 31 -14.72 -7.31 -1.18
C PHE A 31 -13.55 -6.50 -0.64
N PHE A 32 -13.82 -5.25 -0.28
CA PHE A 32 -12.81 -4.35 0.30
C PHE A 32 -12.25 -4.88 1.63
N GLN A 33 -13.07 -5.54 2.44
CA GLN A 33 -12.64 -6.11 3.73
C GLN A 33 -11.54 -7.17 3.55
N ASP A 34 -11.60 -7.98 2.49
CA ASP A 34 -10.59 -8.99 2.21
C ASP A 34 -9.27 -8.34 1.81
N LYS A 35 -9.33 -7.29 0.98
CA LYS A 35 -8.16 -6.44 0.68
C LYS A 35 -7.51 -5.91 1.96
N VAL A 36 -8.30 -5.32 2.87
CA VAL A 36 -7.79 -4.79 4.14
C VAL A 36 -7.13 -5.88 4.98
N LYS A 37 -7.74 -7.06 5.09
CA LYS A 37 -7.18 -8.20 5.81
C LYS A 37 -5.86 -8.68 5.18
N VAL A 38 -5.78 -8.78 3.85
CA VAL A 38 -4.54 -9.15 3.13
C VAL A 38 -3.45 -8.13 3.42
N MET A 39 -3.72 -6.84 3.22
CA MET A 39 -2.73 -5.77 3.44
C MET A 39 -2.23 -5.71 4.88
N LYS A 40 -3.11 -5.93 5.87
CA LYS A 40 -2.75 -5.94 7.29
C LYS A 40 -1.79 -7.10 7.64
N ASN A 41 -1.91 -8.24 6.97
CA ASN A 41 -1.11 -9.43 7.26
C ASN A 41 0.10 -9.60 6.32
N ALA A 42 0.10 -8.95 5.16
CA ALA A 42 1.08 -9.15 4.09
C ALA A 42 2.53 -9.06 4.59
N ARG A 43 2.88 -8.00 5.33
CA ARG A 43 4.27 -7.83 5.83
C ARG A 43 4.75 -8.99 6.69
N ARG A 44 3.89 -9.54 7.55
CA ARG A 44 4.22 -10.66 8.44
C ARG A 44 4.27 -11.98 7.67
N LEU A 45 3.34 -12.19 6.75
CA LEU A 45 3.22 -13.45 6.00
C LEU A 45 4.28 -13.59 4.90
N LEU A 46 4.81 -12.47 4.40
CA LEU A 46 5.82 -12.41 3.34
C LEU A 46 7.22 -12.09 3.89
N GLU A 47 7.42 -12.25 5.19
CA GLU A 47 8.74 -12.06 5.78
C GLU A 47 9.70 -13.13 5.25
N GLY A 48 10.83 -12.71 4.68
CA GLY A 48 11.81 -13.60 4.03
C GLY A 48 11.54 -13.88 2.55
N GLU A 49 10.39 -13.47 2.03
CA GLU A 49 10.06 -13.61 0.61
C GLU A 49 10.71 -12.49 -0.22
N ASN A 50 10.98 -12.79 -1.50
CA ASN A 50 11.56 -11.83 -2.45
C ASN A 50 10.52 -10.97 -3.19
N PHE A 51 9.27 -10.98 -2.71
CA PHE A 51 8.17 -10.21 -3.29
C PHE A 51 7.33 -9.54 -2.21
N TYR A 52 6.54 -8.55 -2.61
CA TYR A 52 5.70 -7.77 -1.71
C TYR A 52 4.35 -7.43 -2.36
N ILE A 53 3.39 -7.06 -1.52
CA ILE A 53 2.07 -6.59 -1.94
C ILE A 53 1.97 -5.11 -1.62
N THR A 54 1.44 -4.31 -2.56
CA THR A 54 1.20 -2.89 -2.37
C THR A 54 -0.15 -2.48 -2.96
N ASP A 55 -0.67 -1.33 -2.54
CA ASP A 55 -1.87 -0.75 -3.12
C ASP A 55 -1.63 -0.29 -4.57
N ASP A 56 -2.56 -0.63 -5.45
CA ASP A 56 -2.65 -0.02 -6.78
C ASP A 56 -3.27 1.38 -6.64
N LEU A 57 -2.42 2.40 -6.77
CA LEU A 57 -2.80 3.79 -6.60
C LEU A 57 -2.93 4.47 -7.96
N THR A 58 -3.88 5.40 -8.06
CA THR A 58 -3.95 6.28 -9.23
C THR A 58 -2.65 7.08 -9.35
N LYS A 59 -2.33 7.56 -10.56
CA LYS A 59 -1.14 8.40 -10.78
C LYS A 59 -1.11 9.62 -9.86
N LYS A 60 -2.28 10.25 -9.64
CA LYS A 60 -2.44 11.41 -8.76
C LYS A 60 -2.10 11.05 -7.30
N ASP A 61 -2.69 9.97 -6.79
CA ASP A 61 -2.46 9.54 -5.41
C ASP A 61 -1.00 9.08 -5.22
N LEU A 62 -0.43 8.39 -6.20
CA LEU A 62 0.97 7.98 -6.15
C LEU A 62 1.91 9.20 -6.17
N SER A 63 1.62 10.24 -6.96
CA SER A 63 2.42 11.47 -6.93
C SER A 63 2.35 12.17 -5.57
N GLU A 64 1.17 12.27 -4.96
CA GLU A 64 1.00 12.88 -3.64
C GLU A 64 1.71 12.08 -2.55
N LYS A 65 1.56 10.74 -2.57
CA LYS A 65 2.28 9.85 -1.65
C LYS A 65 3.79 10.02 -1.75
N ARG A 66 4.31 10.14 -2.99
CA ARG A 66 5.76 10.28 -3.25
C ARG A 66 6.29 11.66 -2.88
N ARG A 67 5.48 12.72 -3.04
CA ARG A 67 5.84 14.11 -2.71
C ARG A 67 6.34 14.25 -1.27
N TRP A 68 5.69 13.57 -0.35
CA TRP A 68 5.96 13.69 1.09
C TRP A 68 6.78 12.53 1.67
N ARG A 69 7.32 11.64 0.83
CA ARG A 69 7.96 10.40 1.27
C ARG A 69 9.06 10.62 2.31
N ASP A 70 9.94 11.59 2.06
CA ASP A 70 11.10 11.82 2.90
C ASP A 70 10.68 12.42 4.24
N GLN A 71 9.79 13.43 4.22
CA GLN A 71 9.22 14.01 5.44
C GLN A 71 8.46 12.98 6.28
N VAL A 72 7.66 12.11 5.65
CA VAL A 72 6.95 11.03 6.35
C VAL A 72 7.94 10.04 6.97
N SER A 73 9.05 9.75 6.29
CA SER A 73 10.12 8.91 6.84
C SER A 73 10.76 9.54 8.08
N ASP A 74 10.98 10.86 8.08
CA ASP A 74 11.55 11.56 9.23
C ASP A 74 10.56 11.64 10.40
N LEU A 75 9.29 11.94 10.13
CA LEU A 75 8.22 11.88 11.12
C LEU A 75 8.11 10.49 11.76
N TYR A 76 8.23 9.42 10.95
CA TYR A 76 8.23 8.06 11.46
C TYR A 76 9.38 7.79 12.44
N ARG A 77 10.59 8.28 12.14
CA ARG A 77 11.76 8.17 13.04
C ARG A 77 11.56 8.95 14.34
N GLN A 78 10.80 10.05 14.30
CA GLN A 78 10.43 10.87 15.46
C GLN A 78 9.25 10.29 16.27
N GLY A 79 8.68 9.16 15.83
CA GLY A 79 7.56 8.49 16.52
C GLY A 79 6.17 8.84 15.97
N THR A 80 6.06 9.77 15.03
CA THR A 80 4.79 10.12 14.37
C THR A 80 4.51 9.15 13.23
N ARG A 81 3.44 8.36 13.36
CA ARG A 81 3.03 7.39 12.34
C ARG A 81 1.88 7.94 11.51
N LEU A 82 2.11 8.04 10.19
CA LEU A 82 1.09 8.45 9.22
C LEU A 82 0.67 7.28 8.34
N HIS A 83 -0.58 7.30 7.89
CA HIS A 83 -1.13 6.32 6.96
C HIS A 83 -1.66 7.03 5.70
N PHE A 84 -1.30 6.53 4.52
CA PHE A 84 -1.78 7.10 3.26
C PHE A 84 -3.07 6.40 2.81
N SER A 85 -4.19 7.13 2.75
CA SER A 85 -5.46 6.62 2.22
C SER A 85 -6.36 7.72 1.65
N GLY A 86 -7.07 7.37 0.58
CA GLY A 86 -7.98 8.30 -0.11
C GLY A 86 -7.30 9.55 -0.66
N GLY A 87 -6.02 9.44 -1.06
CA GLY A 87 -5.24 10.55 -1.61
C GLY A 87 -4.57 11.45 -0.57
N TYR A 88 -4.62 11.13 0.72
CA TYR A 88 -4.04 11.95 1.79
C TYR A 88 -3.19 11.10 2.74
N TRP A 89 -2.11 11.70 3.26
CA TRP A 89 -1.51 11.24 4.49
C TRP A 89 -2.41 11.62 5.66
N ARG A 90 -2.65 10.67 6.55
CA ARG A 90 -3.55 10.82 7.68
C ARG A 90 -2.85 10.47 8.98
N ASP A 91 -3.22 11.18 10.03
CA ASP A 91 -2.77 10.91 11.40
C ASP A 91 -3.48 9.67 12.01
N SER A 92 -3.17 9.38 13.27
CA SER A 92 -3.80 8.29 14.02
C SER A 92 -5.30 8.48 14.27
N THR A 93 -5.82 9.71 14.13
CA THR A 93 -7.25 10.02 14.23
C THR A 93 -7.98 9.86 12.89
N GLY A 94 -7.23 9.61 11.81
CA GLY A 94 -7.74 9.48 10.45
C GLY A 94 -7.94 10.81 9.72
N LYS A 95 -7.56 11.94 10.33
CA LYS A 95 -7.64 13.26 9.69
C LYS A 95 -6.46 13.49 8.74
N PRO A 96 -6.63 14.22 7.63
CA PRO A 96 -5.52 14.61 6.78
C PRO A 96 -4.44 15.36 7.59
N PHE A 97 -3.20 14.92 7.45
CA PHE A 97 -2.05 15.51 8.12
C PHE A 97 -1.63 16.79 7.39
N ASN A 98 -1.40 17.87 8.13
CA ASN A 98 -0.92 19.12 7.57
C ASN A 98 0.61 19.18 7.60
N PHE A 99 1.25 19.12 6.43
CA PHE A 99 2.71 19.22 6.30
C PHE A 99 3.25 20.65 6.40
N HIS A 100 2.38 21.67 6.43
CA HIS A 100 2.76 23.08 6.42
C HIS A 100 2.83 23.71 7.83
N HIS A 101 3.12 22.92 8.87
CA HIS A 101 3.41 23.50 10.18
C HIS A 101 4.89 23.93 10.26
N GLU A 102 5.13 25.18 9.87
CA GLU A 102 6.15 26.07 10.44
C GLU A 102 5.45 27.33 10.96
#